data_AF-A0A6N9UCL0-F1
#
_entry.id   AF-A0A6N9UCL0-F1
#
_cell.length_a   1.000
_cell.length_b   1.000
_cell.length_c   1.000
_cell.angle_alpha   90.00
_cell.angle_beta   90.00
_cell.angle_gamma   90.00
#
_symmetry.space_group_name_H-M   'P 1'
#
loop_
_entity.id
_entity.type
_entity.pdbx_description
1 polymer ?
#
loop_
_entity_poly.entity_id
_entity_poly.type
_entity_poly.pdbx_seq_one_letter_code
_entity_poly.pdbx_strand_id
1 'polypeptide(L)'
;MLRAATDGTVPPAAVREVRLTADWAGPVTGPLAGEEAVQAACGIMHVHGRAAGRPLPLGVDYAATAAGVLAAQGVCAVLFARYRGLGLGEVRTSAAQGALLA
;
A
#
# COMPACT_ATOMS: atom_id res chain seq x y z
N MET A 1 16.53 21.17 -22.83
CA MET A 1 16.15 19.99 -23.62
C MET A 1 14.98 19.25 -22.97
N LEU A 2 13.79 19.87 -22.87
CA LEU A 2 12.63 19.20 -22.30
C LEU A 2 11.40 19.61 -23.11
N ARG A 3 11.02 18.78 -24.09
CA ARG A 3 9.70 18.83 -24.70
C ARG A 3 9.46 17.55 -25.50
N ALA A 4 8.71 16.65 -24.91
CA ALA A 4 7.73 15.87 -25.65
C ALA A 4 6.43 16.03 -24.86
N ALA A 5 5.52 16.85 -25.41
CA ALA A 5 4.12 16.74 -25.07
C ALA A 5 3.65 15.42 -25.67
N THR A 6 3.69 14.36 -24.88
CA THR A 6 3.10 13.07 -25.24
C THR A 6 1.59 13.19 -24.98
N ASP A 7 0.78 12.66 -25.89
CA ASP A 7 -0.69 12.75 -25.92
C ASP A 7 -1.43 12.07 -24.73
N GLY A 8 -0.74 11.85 -23.61
CA GLY A 8 -1.23 11.06 -22.47
C GLY A 8 -1.02 9.56 -22.61
N THR A 9 -0.63 9.04 -23.79
CA THR A 9 -0.30 7.61 -23.93
C THR A 9 0.99 7.25 -23.18
N VAL A 10 0.87 6.22 -22.35
CA VAL A 10 2.03 5.57 -21.73
C VAL A 10 2.68 4.68 -22.80
N PRO A 11 3.98 4.87 -23.10
CA PRO A 11 4.65 4.08 -24.12
C PRO A 11 4.63 2.59 -23.72
N PRO A 12 4.47 1.65 -24.67
CA PRO A 12 4.37 0.22 -24.36
C PRO A 12 5.54 -0.33 -23.52
N ALA A 13 6.74 0.22 -23.74
CA ALA A 13 7.94 -0.13 -22.99
C ALA A 13 7.88 0.28 -21.49
N ALA A 14 7.08 1.30 -21.14
CA ALA A 14 6.86 1.68 -19.75
C ALA A 14 5.83 0.75 -19.07
N VAL A 15 4.89 0.18 -19.82
CA VAL A 15 3.82 -0.75 -19.35
C VAL A 15 4.31 -2.20 -19.22
N ARG A 16 5.62 -2.43 -19.10
CA ARG A 16 6.12 -3.77 -18.74
C ARG A 16 5.60 -4.16 -17.35
N GLU A 17 5.58 -5.46 -17.07
CA GLU A 17 5.16 -5.99 -15.77
C GLU A 17 5.85 -5.23 -14.61
N VAL A 18 5.06 -4.88 -13.59
CA VAL A 18 5.53 -4.31 -12.32
C VAL A 18 5.35 -5.39 -11.28
N ARG A 19 6.45 -5.77 -10.61
CA ARG A 19 6.38 -6.74 -9.52
C ARG A 19 5.73 -6.07 -8.32
N LEU A 20 4.58 -6.58 -7.89
CA LEU A 20 3.93 -6.18 -6.65
C LEU A 20 4.13 -7.28 -5.61
N THR A 21 4.63 -6.91 -4.44
CA THR A 21 4.65 -7.78 -3.25
C THR A 21 3.82 -7.11 -2.17
N ALA A 22 2.82 -7.84 -1.67
CA ALA A 22 1.97 -7.42 -0.58
C ALA A 22 1.85 -8.57 0.42
N ASP A 23 1.96 -8.25 1.70
CA ASP A 23 1.82 -9.18 2.80
C ASP A 23 1.16 -8.50 4.01
N TRP A 24 1.02 -9.20 5.12
CA TRP A 24 0.37 -8.64 6.32
C TRP A 24 1.29 -7.72 7.14
N ALA A 25 2.57 -8.07 7.28
CA ALA A 25 3.45 -7.50 8.31
C ALA A 25 4.44 -6.47 7.76
N GLY A 26 4.97 -6.70 6.57
CA GLY A 26 6.03 -5.93 5.94
C GLY A 26 7.21 -5.74 6.89
N PRO A 27 7.59 -4.49 7.21
CA PRO A 27 8.68 -4.21 8.14
C PRO A 27 8.30 -4.35 9.62
N VAL A 28 7.02 -4.55 9.95
CA VAL A 28 6.56 -4.65 11.34
C VAL A 28 6.86 -6.05 11.89
N THR A 29 7.54 -6.10 13.03
CA THR A 29 7.90 -7.36 13.69
C THR A 29 6.71 -7.95 14.46
N GLY A 30 6.37 -9.21 14.19
CA GLY A 30 5.36 -9.98 14.92
C GLY A 30 4.50 -10.86 14.00
N PRO A 31 3.79 -11.88 14.52
CA PRO A 31 2.91 -12.72 13.71
C PRO A 31 1.61 -11.98 13.40
N LEU A 32 1.62 -11.16 12.35
CA LEU A 32 0.43 -10.51 11.81
C LEU A 32 -0.20 -11.45 10.77
N ALA A 33 -1.11 -12.30 11.22
CA ALA A 33 -1.70 -13.36 10.40
C ALA A 33 -2.99 -12.94 9.66
N GLY A 34 -3.47 -11.72 9.89
CA GLY A 34 -4.74 -11.24 9.34
C GLY A 34 -5.10 -9.84 9.81
N GLU A 35 -6.23 -9.35 9.31
CA GLU A 35 -6.72 -7.98 9.52
C GLU A 35 -6.85 -7.62 11.00
N GLU A 36 -7.49 -8.45 11.82
CA GLU A 36 -7.66 -8.17 13.25
C GLU A 36 -6.32 -8.08 13.99
N ALA A 37 -5.35 -8.93 13.63
CA ALA A 37 -4.01 -8.89 14.22
C ALA A 37 -3.29 -7.58 13.87
N VAL A 38 -3.42 -7.12 12.62
CA VAL A 38 -2.89 -5.83 12.18
C VAL A 38 -3.58 -4.67 12.89
N GLN A 39 -4.92 -4.67 12.97
CA GLN A 39 -5.67 -3.62 13.66
C GLN A 39 -5.30 -3.55 15.16
N ALA A 40 -5.09 -4.70 15.80
CA ALA A 40 -4.65 -4.75 17.20
C ALA A 40 -3.23 -4.20 17.36
N ALA A 41 -2.29 -4.68 16.55
CA ALA A 41 -0.87 -4.33 16.65
C ALA A 41 -0.58 -2.86 16.27
N CYS A 42 -1.32 -2.32 15.31
CA CYS A 42 -1.18 -0.93 14.86
C CYS A 42 -2.06 0.05 15.65
N GLY A 43 -2.78 -0.41 16.68
CA GLY A 43 -3.54 0.46 17.60
C GLY A 43 -4.92 0.92 17.09
N ILE A 44 -5.34 0.50 15.90
CA ILE A 44 -6.68 0.82 15.34
C ILE A 44 -7.78 0.37 16.30
N MET A 45 -7.69 -0.86 16.83
CA MET A 45 -8.72 -1.37 17.74
C MET A 45 -8.78 -0.58 19.05
N HIS A 46 -7.63 -0.10 19.52
CA HIS A 46 -7.54 0.71 20.74
C HIS A 46 -8.24 2.06 20.55
N VAL A 47 -8.05 2.70 19.38
CA VAL A 47 -8.73 3.95 19.03
C VAL A 47 -10.22 3.73 18.82
N HIS A 48 -10.61 2.74 18.01
CA HIS A 48 -12.01 2.44 17.71
C HIS A 48 -12.81 2.12 18.99
N GLY A 49 -12.24 1.30 19.87
CA GLY A 49 -12.88 0.86 21.10
C GLY A 49 -12.79 1.83 22.29
N ARG A 50 -12.14 3.00 22.13
CA ARG A 50 -11.83 3.92 23.24
C ARG A 50 -13.07 4.33 24.04
N ALA A 51 -14.16 4.68 23.35
CA ALA A 51 -15.41 5.09 24.01
C ALA A 51 -16.11 3.92 24.72
N ALA A 52 -15.89 2.69 24.26
CA ALA A 52 -16.42 1.47 24.87
C ALA A 52 -15.53 0.90 25.99
N GLY A 53 -14.39 1.56 26.29
CA GLY A 53 -13.46 1.17 27.36
C GLY A 53 -12.68 -0.11 27.10
N ARG A 54 -12.71 -0.66 25.88
CA ARG A 54 -12.01 -1.90 25.49
C ARG A 54 -11.64 -1.86 24.01
N PRO A 55 -10.53 -2.48 23.57
CA PRO A 55 -10.24 -2.61 22.14
C PRO A 55 -11.38 -3.28 21.38
N LEU A 56 -11.76 -2.73 20.23
CA LEU A 56 -12.81 -3.28 19.37
C LEU A 56 -12.34 -3.32 17.91
N PRO A 57 -12.64 -4.39 17.14
CA PRO A 57 -12.34 -4.44 15.72
C PRO A 57 -13.25 -3.48 14.95
N LEU A 58 -12.80 -2.99 13.79
CA LEU A 58 -13.66 -2.19 12.88
C LEU A 58 -14.75 -3.02 12.21
N GLY A 59 -14.56 -4.34 12.10
CA GLY A 59 -15.48 -5.24 11.39
C GLY A 59 -15.38 -5.17 9.86
N VAL A 60 -14.33 -4.55 9.32
CA VAL A 60 -14.04 -4.44 7.88
C VAL A 60 -12.55 -4.61 7.61
N ASP A 61 -12.20 -4.99 6.38
CA ASP A 61 -10.83 -5.16 5.88
C ASP A 61 -10.11 -3.83 5.63
N TYR A 62 -10.03 -2.99 6.65
CA TYR A 62 -9.52 -1.63 6.54
C TYR A 62 -8.04 -1.57 6.15
N ALA A 63 -7.16 -2.24 6.91
CA ALA A 63 -5.72 -2.20 6.70
C ALA A 63 -5.32 -2.87 5.38
N ALA A 64 -5.95 -4.00 5.04
CA ALA A 64 -5.76 -4.64 3.74
C ALA A 64 -6.22 -3.74 2.57
N THR A 65 -7.35 -3.05 2.72
CA THR A 65 -7.85 -2.08 1.71
C THR A 65 -6.90 -0.91 1.55
N ALA A 66 -6.43 -0.31 2.65
CA ALA A 66 -5.45 0.77 2.62
C ALA A 66 -4.14 0.32 1.93
N ALA A 67 -3.65 -0.87 2.24
CA ALA A 67 -2.49 -1.45 1.56
C ALA A 67 -2.72 -1.65 0.05
N GLY A 68 -3.93 -2.06 -0.35
CA GLY A 68 -4.33 -2.15 -1.76
C GLY A 68 -4.30 -0.80 -2.49
N VAL A 69 -4.76 0.27 -1.85
CA VAL A 69 -4.67 1.64 -2.38
C VAL A 69 -3.21 2.06 -2.56
N LEU A 70 -2.37 1.80 -1.56
CA LEU A 70 -0.93 2.09 -1.64
C LEU A 70 -0.24 1.28 -2.74
N ALA A 71 -0.62 0.01 -2.92
CA ALA A 71 -0.12 -0.82 -4.02
C ALA A 71 -0.45 -0.20 -5.38
N ALA A 72 -1.70 0.21 -5.59
CA ALA A 72 -2.13 0.85 -6.83
C ALA A 72 -1.38 2.17 -7.08
N GLN A 73 -1.23 3.01 -6.06
CA GLN A 73 -0.44 4.23 -6.13
C GLN A 73 1.03 3.96 -6.45
N GLY A 74 1.63 2.94 -5.84
CA GLY A 74 3.00 2.51 -6.11
C GLY A 74 3.19 2.03 -7.56
N VAL A 75 2.24 1.27 -8.10
CA VAL A 75 2.28 0.83 -9.51
C VAL A 75 2.22 2.05 -10.44
N CYS A 76 1.30 2.99 -10.20
CA CYS A 76 1.24 4.25 -10.94
C CYS A 76 2.55 5.03 -10.86
N ALA A 77 3.18 5.09 -9.67
CA ALA A 77 4.46 5.75 -9.47
C ALA A 77 5.60 5.08 -10.26
N VAL A 78 5.65 3.74 -10.31
CA VAL A 78 6.64 3.00 -11.11
C VAL A 78 6.43 3.26 -12.60
N LEU A 79 5.20 3.21 -13.10
CA LEU A 79 4.89 3.51 -14.50
C LEU A 79 5.28 4.96 -14.85
N PHE A 80 5.00 5.91 -13.97
CA PHE A 80 5.41 7.30 -14.14
C PHE A 80 6.93 7.46 -14.14
N ALA A 81 7.64 6.79 -13.23
CA ALA A 81 9.10 6.81 -13.17
C ALA A 81 9.73 6.24 -14.46
N ARG A 82 9.18 5.14 -14.99
CA ARG A 82 9.60 4.56 -16.28
C ARG A 82 9.33 5.48 -17.45
N TYR A 83 8.18 6.14 -17.46
CA TYR A 83 7.88 7.18 -18.44
C TYR A 83 8.92 8.32 -18.40
N ARG A 84 9.48 8.62 -17.22
CA ARG A 84 10.59 9.57 -17.03
C ARG A 84 11.98 8.99 -17.32
N GLY A 85 12.08 7.74 -17.76
CA GLY A 85 13.34 7.07 -18.09
C GLY A 85 14.04 6.38 -16.91
N LEU A 86 13.38 6.22 -15.76
CA LEU A 86 13.93 5.51 -14.61
C LEU A 86 13.67 3.99 -14.70
N GLY A 87 14.63 3.18 -14.27
CA GLY A 87 14.58 1.71 -14.33
C GLY A 87 13.88 1.03 -13.15
N LEU A 88 12.84 1.64 -12.57
CA LEU A 88 12.12 1.03 -11.44
C LEU A 88 11.22 -0.13 -11.90
N GLY A 89 10.96 -1.11 -11.03
CA GLY A 89 10.13 -2.27 -11.42
C GLY A 89 9.47 -3.06 -10.29
N GLU A 90 9.60 -2.62 -9.05
CA GLU A 90 9.00 -3.30 -7.90
C GLU A 90 8.25 -2.32 -7.00
N VAL A 91 7.13 -2.78 -6.46
CA VAL A 91 6.35 -2.14 -5.41
C VAL A 91 6.23 -3.14 -4.26
N ARG A 92 6.56 -2.72 -3.04
CA ARG A 92 6.34 -3.52 -1.84
C ARG A 92 5.47 -2.74 -0.86
N THR A 93 4.45 -3.40 -0.34
CA THR A 93 3.55 -2.86 0.68
C THR A 93 3.15 -3.94 1.67
N SER A 94 2.46 -3.56 2.73
CA SER A 94 1.85 -4.49 3.67
C SER A 94 0.62 -3.88 4.34
N ALA A 95 -0.27 -4.73 4.87
CA ALA A 95 -1.41 -4.28 5.66
C ALA A 95 -0.95 -3.42 6.87
N ALA A 96 0.12 -3.82 7.57
CA ALA A 96 0.67 -3.06 8.68
C ALA A 96 1.21 -1.67 8.27
N GLN A 97 1.88 -1.55 7.11
CA GLN A 97 2.26 -0.24 6.57
C GLN A 97 1.04 0.60 6.18
N GLY A 98 0.01 -0.03 5.62
CA GLY A 98 -1.28 0.62 5.34
C GLY A 98 -1.94 1.18 6.60
N ALA A 99 -1.90 0.42 7.69
CA ALA A 99 -2.46 0.82 8.98
C ALA A 99 -1.73 1.99 9.65
N LEU A 100 -0.42 2.17 9.41
CA LEU A 100 0.39 3.24 10.04
C LEU A 100 0.31 4.60 9.33
N LEU A 101 -0.22 4.65 8.12
CA LEU A 101 -0.45 5.91 7.39
C LEU A 101 -1.81 6.55 7.71
N ALA A 102 -2.65 5.87 8.48
CA ALA A 102 -3.99 6.31 8.87
C ALA A 102 -3.99 7.19 10.13
#